data_AF-A0A971WVA2-F1
#
_entry.id   AF-A0A971WVA2-F1
#
_cell.length_a   1.000
_cell.length_b   1.000
_cell.length_c   1.000
_cell.angle_alpha   90.00
_cell.angle_beta   90.00
_cell.angle_gamma   90.00
#
_symmetry.space_group_name_H-M   'P 1'
#
loop_
_entity.id
_entity.type
_entity.pdbx_description
1 polymer ?
#
loop_
_entity_poly.entity_id
_entity_poly.type
_entity_poly.pdbx_seq_one_letter_code
_entity_poly.pdbx_strand_id
1 'polypeptide(L)'
;MIKIAALYIAVVVGAGFASGQEIYQFFVQFGVGGLFGLIIATFVLSLGGASLIAYCAQNQLSSYEGFLKRLGGSLFPYLDLVYSVFLIAGLSIMIAGSESLISTISLPQLGRIFTIVTVLLVLRGGAKAVLDASSVLVPILLLLMVLVTVLPITQKEIILPTKLDLRGIGAGLLYGSYNIGFGLAVFSGIGRELAVQKRSWLAGIIGGTVLGILVALQTIALYSISPELRTTDLPILTLARQQHQIIGALYGIALWFAMYTTALGNGLALATRIKDQTTLSWRASVNVTCILGLIFSFFGFVPLIRTAYPLFGFFGIYILSKIWMERFS
;
A
#
# COMPACT_ATOMS: atom_id res chain seq x y z
N MET A 1 0.60 22.08 1.91
CA MET A 1 1.71 21.25 1.40
C MET A 1 2.05 20.11 2.35
N ILE A 2 2.51 20.37 3.59
CA ILE A 2 2.90 19.32 4.55
C ILE A 2 1.78 18.29 4.79
N LYS A 3 0.54 18.75 5.00
CA LYS A 3 -0.63 17.86 5.16
C LYS A 3 -0.86 16.93 3.95
N ILE A 4 -0.63 17.40 2.73
CA ILE A 4 -0.78 16.60 1.50
C ILE A 4 0.37 15.58 1.41
N ALA A 5 1.60 15.97 1.75
CA ALA A 5 2.75 15.06 1.74
C ALA A 5 2.58 13.96 2.80
N ALA A 6 2.12 14.33 4.01
CA ALA A 6 1.80 13.38 5.06
C ALA A 6 0.67 12.42 4.65
N LEU A 7 -0.37 12.92 3.97
CA LEU A 7 -1.40 12.08 3.39
C LEU A 7 -0.83 11.12 2.34
N TYR A 8 0.08 11.60 1.47
CA TYR A 8 0.71 10.73 0.48
C TYR A 8 1.51 9.59 1.13
N ILE A 9 2.31 9.93 2.14
CA ILE A 9 3.07 8.96 2.93
C ILE A 9 2.11 7.97 3.59
N ALA A 10 1.02 8.45 4.21
CA ALA A 10 0.04 7.60 4.88
C ALA A 10 -0.67 6.63 3.95
N VAL A 11 -0.94 7.03 2.71
CA VAL A 11 -1.61 6.20 1.71
C VAL A 11 -0.68 5.10 1.18
N VAL A 12 0.60 5.40 1.02
CA VAL A 12 1.58 4.43 0.50
C VAL A 12 2.12 3.52 1.61
N VAL A 13 2.29 4.03 2.84
CA VAL A 13 2.70 3.21 3.99
C VAL A 13 1.51 2.40 4.49
N GLY A 14 1.23 1.34 3.74
CA GLY A 14 0.29 0.28 4.13
C GLY A 14 0.98 -0.84 4.90
N ALA A 15 0.22 -1.90 5.17
CA ALA A 15 0.74 -3.00 5.97
C ALA A 15 1.76 -3.90 5.26
N GLY A 16 1.72 -4.01 3.93
CA GLY A 16 2.77 -4.74 3.21
C GLY A 16 4.11 -3.98 3.17
N PHE A 17 4.05 -2.65 3.21
CA PHE A 17 5.21 -1.79 3.41
C PHE A 17 5.77 -1.98 4.82
N ALA A 18 4.92 -1.90 5.85
CA ALA A 18 5.35 -2.00 7.25
C ALA A 18 5.78 -3.44 7.64
N SER A 19 5.20 -4.48 7.06
CA SER A 19 5.66 -5.84 7.34
C SER A 19 7.09 -6.09 6.82
N GLY A 20 7.54 -5.31 5.84
CA GLY A 20 8.78 -5.51 5.09
C GLY A 20 8.64 -6.50 3.95
N GLN A 21 7.47 -7.10 3.75
CA GLN A 21 7.25 -8.11 2.72
C GLN A 21 7.33 -7.52 1.32
N GLU A 22 6.79 -6.33 1.12
CA GLU A 22 6.95 -5.59 -0.14
C GLU A 22 8.42 -5.27 -0.41
N ILE A 23 9.15 -4.85 0.63
CA ILE A 23 10.56 -4.48 0.52
C ILE A 23 11.40 -5.68 0.13
N TYR A 24 11.12 -6.85 0.73
CA TYR A 24 11.76 -8.10 0.36
C TYR A 24 11.46 -8.47 -1.09
N GLN A 25 10.18 -8.45 -1.47
CA GLN A 25 9.69 -8.86 -2.79
C GLN A 25 10.16 -7.94 -3.93
N PHE A 26 10.35 -6.64 -3.71
CA PHE A 26 10.71 -5.73 -4.78
C PHE A 26 12.19 -5.35 -4.82
N PHE A 27 12.91 -5.51 -3.70
CA PHE A 27 14.30 -5.07 -3.60
C PHE A 27 15.23 -6.16 -3.08
N VAL A 28 15.04 -6.65 -1.84
CA VAL A 28 16.05 -7.48 -1.17
C VAL A 28 16.37 -8.77 -1.94
N GLN A 29 15.36 -9.44 -2.51
CA GLN A 29 15.56 -10.69 -3.24
C GLN A 29 16.41 -10.55 -4.52
N PHE A 30 16.56 -9.33 -5.06
CA PHE A 30 17.33 -9.04 -6.27
C PHE A 30 18.77 -8.57 -5.98
N GLY A 31 19.16 -8.51 -4.70
CA GLY A 31 20.51 -8.09 -4.30
C GLY A 31 20.87 -6.69 -4.79
N VAL A 32 22.04 -6.55 -5.43
CA VAL A 32 22.53 -5.26 -5.96
C VAL A 32 21.56 -4.66 -6.99
N GLY A 33 20.90 -5.49 -7.80
CA GLY A 33 19.90 -5.01 -8.76
C GLY A 33 18.67 -4.41 -8.09
N GLY A 34 18.33 -4.89 -6.89
CA GLY A 34 17.28 -4.30 -6.05
C GLY A 34 17.65 -2.91 -5.53
N LEU A 35 18.91 -2.64 -5.25
CA LEU A 35 19.38 -1.30 -4.85
C LEU A 35 19.21 -0.28 -5.98
N PHE A 36 19.51 -0.66 -7.23
CA PHE A 36 19.18 0.18 -8.38
C PHE A 36 17.66 0.34 -8.56
N GLY A 37 16.91 -0.75 -8.36
CA GLY A 37 15.45 -0.72 -8.32
C GLY A 37 14.89 0.28 -7.31
N LEU A 38 15.51 0.40 -6.14
CA LEU A 38 15.11 1.34 -5.09
C LEU A 38 15.24 2.80 -5.55
N ILE A 39 16.32 3.14 -6.26
CA ILE A 39 16.54 4.48 -6.82
C ILE A 39 15.43 4.79 -7.83
N ILE A 40 15.13 3.83 -8.73
CA ILE A 40 14.03 3.96 -9.69
C ILE A 40 12.68 4.11 -8.99
N ALA A 41 12.39 3.28 -7.98
CA ALA A 41 11.17 3.36 -7.19
C ALA A 41 11.02 4.74 -6.54
N THR A 42 12.09 5.28 -5.95
CA THR A 42 12.10 6.60 -5.31
C THR A 42 11.80 7.71 -6.32
N PHE A 43 12.39 7.62 -7.52
CA PHE A 43 12.11 8.56 -8.60
C PHE A 43 10.65 8.49 -9.06
N VAL A 44 10.13 7.27 -9.28
CA VAL A 44 8.74 7.05 -9.72
C VAL A 44 7.75 7.49 -8.65
N LEU A 45 7.98 7.20 -7.36
CA LEU A 45 7.13 7.70 -6.27
C LEU A 45 7.14 9.23 -6.21
N SER A 46 8.30 9.85 -6.36
CA SER A 46 8.44 11.32 -6.29
C SER A 46 7.78 12.02 -7.48
N LEU A 47 8.21 11.71 -8.70
CA LEU A 47 7.69 12.35 -9.91
C LEU A 47 6.30 11.85 -10.29
N GLY A 48 6.03 10.56 -10.12
CA GLY A 48 4.71 9.98 -10.37
C GLY A 48 3.68 10.50 -9.38
N GLY A 49 4.03 10.58 -8.09
CA GLY A 49 3.18 11.19 -7.06
C GLY A 49 2.92 12.68 -7.35
N ALA A 50 3.95 13.43 -7.73
CA ALA A 50 3.80 14.83 -8.13
C ALA A 50 2.90 14.99 -9.36
N SER A 51 3.03 14.10 -10.35
CA SER A 51 2.22 14.09 -11.57
C SER A 51 0.77 13.77 -11.28
N LEU A 52 0.50 12.76 -10.46
CA LEU A 52 -0.85 12.38 -10.04
C LEU A 52 -1.54 13.53 -9.30
N ILE A 53 -0.87 14.10 -8.28
CA ILE A 53 -1.43 15.20 -7.48
C ILE A 53 -1.69 16.44 -8.36
N ALA A 54 -0.74 16.78 -9.24
CA ALA A 54 -0.92 17.89 -10.19
C ALA A 54 -2.12 17.65 -11.11
N TYR A 55 -2.25 16.45 -11.66
CA TYR A 55 -3.33 16.09 -12.56
C TYR A 55 -4.70 16.18 -11.87
N CYS A 56 -4.83 15.63 -10.65
CA CYS A 56 -6.06 15.72 -9.87
C CYS A 56 -6.43 17.17 -9.52
N ALA A 57 -5.42 18.00 -9.19
CA ALA A 57 -5.62 19.42 -8.88
C ALA A 57 -6.06 20.23 -10.11
N GLN A 58 -5.37 20.08 -11.24
CA GLN A 58 -5.68 20.81 -12.47
C GLN A 58 -7.08 20.49 -13.00
N ASN A 59 -7.47 19.22 -12.93
CA ASN A 59 -8.78 18.76 -13.41
C ASN A 59 -9.88 18.82 -12.34
N GLN A 60 -9.57 19.30 -11.12
CA GLN A 60 -10.53 19.46 -10.02
C GLN A 60 -11.40 18.21 -9.78
N LEU A 61 -10.76 17.03 -9.85
CA LEU A 61 -11.43 15.74 -9.73
C LEU A 61 -12.04 15.57 -8.33
N SER A 62 -13.13 14.81 -8.26
CA SER A 62 -13.83 14.52 -7.00
C SER A 62 -14.08 13.02 -6.76
N SER A 63 -13.60 12.15 -7.67
CA SER A 63 -13.69 10.70 -7.52
C SER A 63 -12.70 9.99 -8.45
N TYR A 64 -12.32 8.76 -8.08
CA TYR A 64 -11.50 7.90 -8.94
C TYR A 64 -12.26 7.46 -10.19
N GLU A 65 -13.58 7.32 -10.11
CA GLU A 65 -14.40 7.06 -11.29
C GLU A 65 -14.28 8.22 -12.29
N GLY A 66 -14.38 9.47 -11.81
CA GLY A 66 -14.18 10.66 -12.64
C GLY A 66 -12.77 10.70 -13.24
N PHE A 67 -11.76 10.31 -12.44
CA PHE A 67 -10.39 10.15 -12.92
C PHE A 67 -10.29 9.14 -14.06
N LEU A 68 -10.80 7.91 -13.86
CA LEU A 68 -10.70 6.84 -14.86
C LEU A 68 -11.54 7.12 -16.11
N LYS A 69 -12.71 7.77 -15.97
CA LYS A 69 -13.53 8.21 -17.11
C LYS A 69 -12.77 9.20 -17.98
N ARG A 70 -12.13 10.19 -17.36
CA ARG A 70 -11.38 11.22 -18.09
C ARG A 70 -10.15 10.65 -18.77
N LEU A 71 -9.34 9.90 -18.03
CA LEU A 71 -8.08 9.33 -18.53
C LEU A 71 -8.30 8.18 -19.52
N GLY A 72 -9.36 7.39 -19.31
CA GLY A 72 -9.65 6.17 -20.05
C GLY A 72 -10.50 6.38 -21.31
N GLY A 73 -11.37 7.39 -21.34
CA GLY A 73 -12.34 7.56 -22.43
C GLY A 73 -13.11 6.27 -22.67
N SER A 74 -13.01 5.72 -23.89
CA SER A 74 -13.63 4.44 -24.26
C SER A 74 -13.11 3.22 -23.48
N LEU A 75 -11.91 3.29 -22.92
CA LEU A 75 -11.32 2.21 -22.12
C LEU A 75 -11.79 2.21 -20.66
N PHE A 76 -12.59 3.21 -20.24
CA PHE A 76 -13.05 3.36 -18.87
C PHE A 76 -13.60 2.07 -18.23
N PRO A 77 -14.51 1.30 -18.86
CA PRO A 77 -15.08 0.10 -18.24
C PRO A 77 -14.00 -0.94 -17.87
N TYR A 78 -12.97 -1.08 -18.71
CA TYR A 78 -11.87 -2.00 -18.47
C TYR A 78 -10.95 -1.51 -17.35
N LEU A 79 -10.62 -0.21 -17.34
CA LEU A 79 -9.78 0.37 -16.28
C LEU A 79 -10.49 0.30 -14.91
N ASP A 80 -11.80 0.53 -14.90
CA ASP A 80 -12.62 0.42 -13.69
C ASP A 80 -12.72 -1.03 -13.18
N LEU A 81 -12.83 -2.01 -14.08
CA LEU A 81 -12.77 -3.42 -13.71
C LEU A 81 -11.41 -3.78 -13.10
N VAL A 82 -10.31 -3.37 -13.74
CA VAL A 82 -8.95 -3.61 -13.23
C VAL A 82 -8.77 -2.95 -11.86
N TYR A 83 -9.29 -1.74 -11.66
CA TYR A 83 -9.24 -1.07 -10.36
C TYR A 83 -10.14 -1.73 -9.31
N SER A 84 -11.29 -2.28 -9.70
CA SER A 84 -12.13 -3.05 -8.79
C SER A 84 -11.42 -4.34 -8.32
N VAL A 85 -10.71 -5.02 -9.23
CA VAL A 85 -9.84 -6.16 -8.90
C VAL A 85 -8.68 -5.73 -7.99
N PHE A 86 -8.15 -4.52 -8.16
CA PHE A 86 -7.17 -3.91 -7.26
C PHE A 86 -7.69 -3.78 -5.83
N LEU A 87 -8.91 -3.26 -5.66
CA LEU A 87 -9.54 -3.13 -4.35
C LEU A 87 -9.81 -4.50 -3.69
N ILE A 88 -10.26 -5.49 -4.46
CA ILE A 88 -10.46 -6.87 -3.98
C ILE A 88 -9.12 -7.45 -3.51
N ALA A 89 -8.07 -7.36 -4.35
CA ALA A 89 -6.76 -7.88 -4.02
C ALA A 89 -6.17 -7.19 -2.78
N GLY A 90 -6.27 -5.85 -2.70
CA GLY A 90 -5.85 -5.09 -1.54
C GLY A 90 -6.57 -5.52 -0.26
N LEU A 91 -7.89 -5.66 -0.29
CA LEU A 91 -8.67 -6.19 0.84
C LEU A 91 -8.20 -7.61 1.23
N SER A 92 -8.03 -8.48 0.26
CA SER A 92 -7.63 -9.88 0.46
C SER A 92 -6.23 -10.02 1.05
N ILE A 93 -5.29 -9.20 0.59
CA ILE A 93 -3.92 -9.14 1.12
C ILE A 93 -3.94 -8.71 2.58
N MET A 94 -4.75 -7.70 2.95
CA MET A 94 -4.83 -7.25 4.34
C MET A 94 -5.41 -8.33 5.26
N ILE A 95 -6.46 -9.04 4.81
CA ILE A 95 -7.05 -10.15 5.56
C ILE A 95 -6.02 -11.31 5.71
N ALA A 96 -5.32 -11.65 4.64
CA ALA A 96 -4.29 -12.69 4.66
C ALA A 96 -3.07 -12.28 5.51
N GLY A 97 -2.71 -11.00 5.51
CA GLY A 97 -1.63 -10.45 6.35
C GLY A 97 -1.98 -10.52 7.83
N SER A 98 -3.23 -10.20 8.19
CA SER A 98 -3.71 -10.35 9.57
C SER A 98 -3.67 -11.80 10.04
N GLU A 99 -3.96 -12.73 9.14
CA GLU A 99 -3.81 -14.16 9.40
C GLU A 99 -2.35 -14.57 9.63
N SER A 100 -1.42 -14.16 8.76
CA SER A 100 0.01 -14.40 8.95
C SER A 100 0.51 -13.81 10.28
N LEU A 101 0.01 -12.63 10.66
CA LEU A 101 0.36 -11.96 11.91
C LEU A 101 -0.15 -12.71 13.14
N ILE A 102 -1.43 -13.07 13.20
CA ILE A 102 -2.03 -13.72 14.36
C ILE A 102 -1.56 -15.19 14.47
N SER A 103 -1.23 -15.84 13.36
CA SER A 103 -0.60 -17.16 13.37
C SER A 103 0.76 -17.16 14.09
N THR A 104 1.45 -16.02 14.15
CA THR A 104 2.74 -15.92 14.87
C THR A 104 2.63 -16.02 16.40
N ILE A 105 1.43 -16.01 16.96
CA ILE A 105 1.14 -16.26 18.39
C ILE A 105 0.39 -17.59 18.60
N SER A 106 0.52 -18.53 17.65
CA SER A 106 -0.05 -19.89 17.69
C SER A 106 -1.58 -19.95 17.67
N LEU A 107 -2.23 -18.99 17.02
CA LEU A 107 -3.69 -18.93 16.84
C LEU A 107 -4.06 -18.95 15.33
N PRO A 108 -3.87 -20.10 14.63
CA PRO A 108 -4.13 -20.18 13.20
C PRO A 108 -5.63 -20.04 12.87
N GLN A 109 -5.92 -19.51 11.70
CA GLN A 109 -7.23 -19.22 11.10
C GLN A 109 -8.06 -18.12 11.78
N LEU A 110 -7.73 -17.77 13.02
CA LEU A 110 -8.44 -16.76 13.78
C LEU A 110 -8.18 -15.35 13.25
N GLY A 111 -7.02 -15.07 12.67
CA GLY A 111 -6.70 -13.73 12.20
C GLY A 111 -7.54 -13.30 11.00
N ARG A 112 -7.71 -14.21 10.04
CA ARG A 112 -8.61 -14.00 8.89
C ARG A 112 -10.04 -13.71 9.33
N ILE A 113 -10.60 -14.58 10.19
CA ILE A 113 -12.00 -14.49 10.64
C ILE A 113 -12.21 -13.23 11.48
N PHE A 114 -11.33 -12.97 12.43
CA PHE A 114 -11.41 -11.80 13.29
C PHE A 114 -11.37 -10.50 12.49
N THR A 115 -10.42 -10.36 11.56
CA THR A 115 -10.31 -9.17 10.70
C THR A 115 -11.52 -9.02 9.79
N ILE A 116 -12.01 -10.07 9.13
CA ILE A 116 -13.14 -9.90 8.21
C ILE A 116 -14.46 -9.60 8.94
N VAL A 117 -14.69 -10.19 10.12
CA VAL A 117 -15.89 -9.91 10.93
C VAL A 117 -15.88 -8.46 11.41
N THR A 118 -14.75 -7.97 11.91
CA THR A 118 -14.63 -6.58 12.35
C THR A 118 -14.78 -5.60 11.18
N VAL A 119 -14.17 -5.89 10.02
CA VAL A 119 -14.36 -5.12 8.78
C VAL A 119 -15.83 -5.08 8.37
N LEU A 120 -16.51 -6.23 8.36
CA LEU A 120 -17.94 -6.34 8.02
C LEU A 120 -18.81 -5.45 8.92
N LEU A 121 -18.56 -5.48 10.23
CA LEU A 121 -19.33 -4.69 11.21
C LEU A 121 -19.17 -3.19 11.00
N VAL A 122 -17.92 -2.72 10.80
CA VAL A 122 -17.66 -1.29 10.56
C VAL A 122 -18.20 -0.83 9.20
N LEU A 123 -18.02 -1.62 8.14
CA LEU A 123 -18.53 -1.27 6.80
C LEU A 123 -20.06 -1.14 6.77
N ARG A 124 -20.80 -1.89 7.60
CA ARG A 124 -22.25 -1.72 7.73
C ARG A 124 -22.65 -0.33 8.25
N GLY A 125 -21.78 0.33 9.02
CA GLY A 125 -21.95 1.71 9.47
C GLY A 125 -21.65 2.78 8.41
N GLY A 126 -21.19 2.38 7.22
CA GLY A 126 -20.93 3.27 6.10
C GLY A 126 -19.63 4.08 6.23
N ALA A 127 -19.46 5.06 5.36
CA ALA A 127 -18.23 5.84 5.26
C ALA A 127 -17.84 6.55 6.57
N LYS A 128 -18.81 7.06 7.33
CA LYS A 128 -18.54 7.73 8.62
C LYS A 128 -17.88 6.78 9.62
N ALA A 129 -18.42 5.57 9.79
CA ALA A 129 -17.84 4.59 10.72
C ALA A 129 -16.42 4.16 10.32
N VAL A 130 -16.16 4.04 9.01
CA VAL A 130 -14.81 3.76 8.49
C VAL A 130 -13.84 4.91 8.79
N LEU A 131 -14.27 6.15 8.59
CA LEU A 131 -13.45 7.34 8.89
C LEU A 131 -13.12 7.43 10.38
N ASP A 132 -14.12 7.21 11.25
CA ASP A 132 -13.95 7.22 12.70
C ASP A 132 -12.94 6.15 13.14
N ALA A 133 -13.04 4.93 12.57
CA ALA A 133 -12.13 3.81 12.83
C ALA A 133 -10.71 3.99 12.25
N SER A 134 -10.54 4.86 11.24
CA SER A 134 -9.27 5.02 10.52
C SER A 134 -8.39 6.14 11.07
N SER A 135 -8.73 6.70 12.23
CA SER A 135 -8.00 7.81 12.85
C SER A 135 -6.84 7.35 13.76
N VAL A 136 -5.75 8.13 13.78
CA VAL A 136 -4.61 8.11 14.74
C VAL A 136 -3.54 6.98 14.62
N LEU A 137 -3.65 6.02 13.70
CA LEU A 137 -2.72 4.88 13.70
C LEU A 137 -1.43 5.06 12.89
N VAL A 138 -1.47 5.83 11.79
CA VAL A 138 -0.34 5.95 10.86
C VAL A 138 0.91 6.59 11.49
N PRO A 139 0.83 7.70 12.25
CA PRO A 139 2.03 8.30 12.85
C PRO A 139 2.74 7.36 13.83
N ILE A 140 1.97 6.58 14.58
CA ILE A 140 2.50 5.61 15.55
C ILE A 140 3.22 4.47 14.81
N LEU A 141 2.61 3.93 13.75
CA LEU A 141 3.23 2.89 12.94
C LEU A 141 4.55 3.38 12.31
N LEU A 142 4.56 4.59 11.74
CA LEU A 142 5.77 5.19 11.16
C LEU A 142 6.87 5.34 12.20
N LEU A 143 6.54 5.85 13.40
CA LEU A 143 7.50 6.00 14.49
C LEU A 143 8.09 4.65 14.90
N LEU A 144 7.24 3.65 15.15
CA LEU A 144 7.68 2.31 15.54
C LEU A 144 8.51 1.65 14.42
N MET A 145 8.13 1.84 13.16
CA MET A 145 8.87 1.31 12.01
C MET A 145 10.26 1.94 11.90
N VAL A 146 10.39 3.26 12.07
CA VAL A 146 11.69 3.92 12.08
C VAL A 146 12.53 3.43 13.26
N LEU A 147 11.94 3.30 14.46
CA LEU A 147 12.64 2.77 15.63
C LEU A 147 13.17 1.34 15.39
N VAL A 148 12.31 0.45 14.91
CA VAL A 148 12.65 -0.97 14.64
C VAL A 148 13.68 -1.11 13.54
N THR A 149 13.70 -0.22 12.54
CA THR A 149 14.62 -0.32 11.40
C THR A 149 15.97 0.35 11.66
N VAL A 150 16.02 1.44 12.43
CA VAL A 150 17.28 2.17 12.68
C VAL A 150 18.14 1.50 13.75
N LEU A 151 17.56 0.94 14.82
CA LEU A 151 18.33 0.33 15.91
C LEU A 151 19.24 -0.82 15.43
N PRO A 152 18.79 -1.78 14.60
CA PRO A 152 19.65 -2.85 14.10
C PRO A 152 20.77 -2.36 13.20
N ILE A 153 20.56 -1.28 12.44
CA ILE A 153 21.56 -0.69 11.54
C ILE A 153 22.78 -0.17 12.34
N THR A 154 22.56 0.30 13.56
CA THR A 154 23.65 0.82 14.41
C THR A 154 24.29 -0.25 15.30
N GLN A 155 23.66 -1.41 15.46
CA GLN A 155 24.05 -2.44 16.44
C GLN A 155 24.48 -3.77 15.83
N LYS A 156 24.04 -4.08 14.60
CA LYS A 156 24.31 -5.35 13.92
C LYS A 156 25.17 -5.13 12.68
N GLU A 157 25.94 -6.14 12.30
CA GLU A 157 26.66 -6.14 11.04
C GLU A 157 25.69 -6.20 9.85
N ILE A 158 25.94 -5.37 8.84
CA ILE A 158 25.12 -5.30 7.63
C ILE A 158 25.74 -6.23 6.58
N ILE A 159 25.02 -7.29 6.21
CA ILE A 159 25.46 -8.23 5.19
C ILE A 159 25.01 -7.70 3.82
N LEU A 160 25.88 -6.94 3.18
CA LEU A 160 25.61 -6.36 1.86
C LEU A 160 25.45 -7.45 0.79
N PRO A 161 24.51 -7.27 -0.16
CA PRO A 161 24.33 -8.22 -1.25
C PRO A 161 25.50 -8.14 -2.23
N THR A 162 25.99 -9.29 -2.69
CA THR A 162 27.00 -9.38 -3.76
C THR A 162 26.40 -9.80 -5.11
N LYS A 163 25.24 -10.48 -5.09
CA LYS A 163 24.54 -10.93 -6.30
C LYS A 163 23.90 -9.76 -7.04
N LEU A 164 24.18 -9.66 -8.34
CA LEU A 164 23.50 -8.74 -9.26
C LEU A 164 22.36 -9.47 -9.99
N ASP A 165 21.13 -8.99 -9.82
CA ASP A 165 19.96 -9.42 -10.60
C ASP A 165 19.23 -8.21 -11.18
N LEU A 166 19.45 -7.91 -12.46
CA LEU A 166 18.93 -6.72 -13.12
C LEU A 166 17.40 -6.65 -13.16
N ARG A 167 16.69 -7.76 -12.91
CA ARG A 167 15.23 -7.76 -12.75
C ARG A 167 14.78 -6.85 -11.60
N GLY A 168 15.66 -6.57 -10.63
CA GLY A 168 15.42 -5.60 -9.57
C GLY A 168 15.12 -4.18 -10.05
N ILE A 169 15.66 -3.77 -11.21
CA ILE A 169 15.36 -2.47 -11.81
C ILE A 169 13.89 -2.41 -12.24
N GLY A 170 13.44 -3.43 -12.96
CA GLY A 170 12.04 -3.56 -13.38
C GLY A 170 11.09 -3.71 -12.19
N ALA A 171 11.51 -4.44 -11.16
CA ALA A 171 10.76 -4.55 -9.91
C ALA A 171 10.60 -3.18 -9.23
N GLY A 172 11.64 -2.36 -9.19
CA GLY A 172 11.58 -0.99 -8.66
C GLY A 172 10.60 -0.09 -9.42
N LEU A 173 10.59 -0.18 -10.76
CA LEU A 173 9.63 0.54 -11.59
C LEU A 173 8.18 0.10 -11.28
N LEU A 174 7.94 -1.21 -11.21
CA LEU A 174 6.62 -1.75 -10.87
C LEU A 174 6.19 -1.35 -9.46
N TYR A 175 7.11 -1.38 -8.50
CA TYR A 175 6.87 -0.96 -7.11
C TYR A 175 6.42 0.49 -7.02
N GLY A 176 7.20 1.40 -7.61
CA GLY A 176 6.84 2.82 -7.63
C GLY A 176 5.49 3.04 -8.29
N SER A 177 5.23 2.32 -9.39
CA SER A 177 4.02 2.49 -10.20
C SER A 177 2.75 1.99 -9.52
N TYR A 178 2.75 0.81 -8.90
CA TYR A 178 1.53 0.32 -8.22
C TYR A 178 1.17 1.20 -7.02
N ASN A 179 2.18 1.77 -6.33
CA ASN A 179 1.95 2.68 -5.20
C ASN A 179 1.31 4.00 -5.63
N ILE A 180 1.51 4.44 -6.88
CA ILE A 180 0.72 5.54 -7.45
C ILE A 180 -0.76 5.13 -7.58
N GLY A 181 -1.05 3.87 -7.90
CA GLY A 181 -2.41 3.32 -7.94
C GLY A 181 -3.16 3.38 -6.61
N PHE A 182 -2.46 3.17 -5.48
CA PHE A 182 -3.03 3.41 -4.14
C PHE A 182 -3.32 4.90 -3.88
N GLY A 183 -2.41 5.78 -4.30
CA GLY A 183 -2.62 7.24 -4.24
C GLY A 183 -3.81 7.73 -5.08
N LEU A 184 -4.13 7.04 -6.18
CA LEU A 184 -5.13 7.47 -7.17
C LEU A 184 -6.50 7.69 -6.53
N ALA A 185 -7.04 6.72 -5.78
CA ALA A 185 -8.38 6.87 -5.19
C ALA A 185 -8.48 8.04 -4.22
N VAL A 186 -7.43 8.24 -3.41
CA VAL A 186 -7.42 9.30 -2.41
C VAL A 186 -7.28 10.67 -3.06
N PHE A 187 -6.28 10.88 -3.92
CA PHE A 187 -6.03 12.20 -4.50
C PHE A 187 -7.05 12.62 -5.55
N SER A 188 -7.65 11.68 -6.28
CA SER A 188 -8.75 11.98 -7.19
C SER A 188 -10.03 12.38 -6.46
N GLY A 189 -10.23 11.93 -5.22
CA GLY A 189 -11.36 12.32 -4.38
C GLY A 189 -11.27 13.76 -3.86
N ILE A 190 -10.06 14.29 -3.68
CA ILE A 190 -9.79 15.62 -3.10
C ILE A 190 -9.20 16.63 -4.09
N GLY A 191 -9.38 16.41 -5.39
CA GLY A 191 -8.76 17.22 -6.44
C GLY A 191 -9.11 18.71 -6.35
N ARG A 192 -10.33 19.05 -5.94
CA ARG A 192 -10.78 20.44 -5.73
C ARG A 192 -10.02 21.13 -4.60
N GLU A 193 -9.81 20.44 -3.50
CA GLU A 193 -9.05 20.92 -2.34
C GLU A 193 -7.56 21.07 -2.68
N LEU A 194 -7.03 20.18 -3.53
CA LEU A 194 -5.67 20.28 -4.04
C LEU A 194 -5.47 21.49 -4.97
N ALA A 195 -6.49 21.87 -5.76
CA ALA A 195 -6.44 22.97 -6.73
C ALA A 195 -6.22 24.34 -6.06
N VAL A 196 -6.70 24.51 -4.82
CA VAL A 196 -6.50 25.74 -4.03
C VAL A 196 -5.01 25.97 -3.74
N GLN A 197 -4.20 24.90 -3.67
CA GLN A 197 -2.77 24.99 -3.39
C GLN A 197 -1.95 25.02 -4.68
N LYS A 198 -1.50 26.23 -5.07
CA LYS A 198 -0.72 26.49 -6.30
C LYS A 198 0.48 25.55 -6.55
N ARG A 199 1.06 24.94 -5.51
CA ARG A 199 2.19 24.01 -5.60
C ARG A 199 1.91 22.65 -4.95
N SER A 200 0.67 22.17 -5.03
CA SER A 200 0.28 20.85 -4.49
C SER A 200 1.19 19.71 -4.98
N TRP A 201 1.69 19.76 -6.21
CA TRP A 201 2.64 18.79 -6.78
C TRP A 201 3.94 18.62 -5.98
N LEU A 202 4.43 19.65 -5.28
CA LEU A 202 5.61 19.55 -4.40
C LEU A 202 5.38 18.55 -3.26
N ALA A 203 4.14 18.38 -2.83
CA ALA A 203 3.81 17.37 -1.83
C ALA A 203 4.06 15.95 -2.34
N GLY A 204 3.91 15.71 -3.65
CA GLY A 204 4.26 14.44 -4.29
C GLY A 204 5.77 14.19 -4.29
N ILE A 205 6.58 15.21 -4.59
CA ILE A 205 8.05 15.10 -4.54
C ILE A 205 8.53 14.85 -3.11
N ILE A 206 8.04 15.64 -2.14
CA ILE A 206 8.44 15.51 -0.74
C ILE A 206 8.01 14.16 -0.19
N GLY A 207 6.73 13.79 -0.38
CA GLY A 207 6.20 12.51 0.08
C GLY A 207 6.91 11.32 -0.57
N GLY A 208 7.10 11.35 -1.89
CA GLY A 208 7.80 10.29 -2.63
C GLY A 208 9.26 10.13 -2.23
N THR A 209 9.97 11.24 -1.98
CA THR A 209 11.36 11.19 -1.48
C THR A 209 11.41 10.57 -0.09
N VAL A 210 10.51 10.98 0.82
CA VAL A 210 10.43 10.40 2.17
C VAL A 210 10.11 8.91 2.11
N LEU A 211 9.17 8.51 1.25
CA LEU A 211 8.85 7.09 1.03
C LEU A 211 10.07 6.31 0.53
N GLY A 212 10.83 6.84 -0.43
CA GLY A 212 12.08 6.24 -0.89
C GLY A 212 13.12 6.06 0.22
N ILE A 213 13.27 7.06 1.09
CA ILE A 213 14.14 6.97 2.27
C ILE A 213 13.66 5.86 3.22
N LEU A 214 12.35 5.76 3.47
CA LEU A 214 11.79 4.70 4.33
C LEU A 214 12.00 3.30 3.71
N VAL A 215 11.86 3.16 2.39
CA VAL A 215 12.20 1.91 1.67
C VAL A 215 13.69 1.58 1.82
N ALA A 216 14.57 2.57 1.73
CA ALA A 216 16.01 2.38 1.92
C ALA A 216 16.34 1.92 3.35
N LEU A 217 15.78 2.58 4.36
CA LEU A 217 15.96 2.20 5.75
C LEU A 217 15.51 0.76 6.01
N GLN A 218 14.34 0.38 5.51
CA GLN A 218 13.86 -1.01 5.61
C GLN A 218 14.75 -2.00 4.86
N THR A 219 15.21 -1.65 3.66
CA THR A 219 16.08 -2.50 2.86
C THR A 219 17.39 -2.78 3.61
N ILE A 220 18.01 -1.75 4.19
CA ILE A 220 19.23 -1.89 4.99
C ILE A 220 18.98 -2.70 6.26
N ALA A 221 17.86 -2.45 6.96
CA ALA A 221 17.47 -3.22 8.15
C ALA A 221 17.24 -4.71 7.84
N LEU A 222 16.70 -5.04 6.67
CA LEU A 222 16.59 -6.43 6.22
C LEU A 222 17.97 -7.05 5.92
N TYR A 223 18.94 -6.27 5.46
CA TYR A 223 20.32 -6.73 5.31
C TYR A 223 21.06 -6.94 6.65
N SER A 224 20.54 -6.44 7.77
CA SER A 224 21.10 -6.68 9.12
C SER A 224 20.55 -7.93 9.83
N ILE A 225 19.68 -8.71 9.17
CA ILE A 225 19.20 -10.01 9.68
C ILE A 225 19.64 -11.16 8.77
N SER A 226 19.57 -12.40 9.27
CA SER A 226 19.97 -13.58 8.50
C SER A 226 19.08 -13.81 7.27
N PRO A 227 19.60 -14.41 6.18
CA PRO A 227 18.83 -14.65 4.96
C PRO A 227 17.51 -15.39 5.21
N GLU A 228 17.48 -16.35 6.13
CA GLU A 228 16.29 -17.14 6.45
C GLU A 228 15.19 -16.23 7.01
N LEU A 229 15.54 -15.32 7.92
CA LEU A 229 14.60 -14.42 8.56
C LEU A 229 14.08 -13.32 7.63
N ARG A 230 14.78 -13.02 6.53
CA ARG A 230 14.30 -12.08 5.50
C ARG A 230 13.13 -12.67 4.71
N THR A 231 12.99 -14.00 4.70
CA THR A 231 12.00 -14.71 3.88
C THR A 231 10.70 -15.04 4.62
N THR A 232 10.60 -14.68 5.91
CA THR A 232 9.35 -14.82 6.66
C THR A 232 8.28 -13.89 6.08
N ASP A 233 7.00 -14.16 6.37
CA ASP A 233 5.89 -13.31 5.91
C ASP A 233 5.98 -11.86 6.41
N LEU A 234 6.56 -11.64 7.60
CA LEU A 234 6.57 -10.37 8.31
C LEU A 234 7.99 -10.05 8.84
N PRO A 235 9.00 -9.88 7.97
CA PRO A 235 10.41 -9.86 8.38
C PRO A 235 10.76 -8.68 9.30
N ILE A 236 10.09 -7.53 9.18
CA ILE A 236 10.30 -6.38 10.09
C ILE A 236 9.69 -6.65 11.48
N LEU A 237 8.58 -7.37 11.56
CA LEU A 237 8.05 -7.83 12.85
C LEU A 237 9.00 -8.85 13.50
N THR A 238 9.57 -9.76 12.70
CA THR A 238 10.60 -10.69 13.18
C THR A 238 11.80 -9.92 13.75
N LEU A 239 12.25 -8.87 13.05
CA LEU A 239 13.31 -7.98 13.52
C LEU A 239 12.94 -7.25 14.81
N ALA A 240 11.71 -6.74 14.93
CA ALA A 240 11.21 -6.09 16.15
C ALA A 240 11.24 -7.04 17.35
N ARG A 241 10.84 -8.31 17.16
CA ARG A 241 10.83 -9.34 18.22
C ARG A 241 12.23 -9.74 18.67
N GLN A 242 13.21 -9.73 17.77
CA GLN A 242 14.61 -9.97 18.13
C GLN A 242 15.22 -8.86 18.98
N GLN A 243 14.71 -7.63 18.90
CA GLN A 243 15.19 -6.52 19.71
C GLN A 243 14.64 -6.62 21.13
N HIS A 244 13.31 -6.74 21.28
CA HIS A 244 12.66 -6.90 22.56
C HIS A 244 11.23 -7.41 22.38
N GLN A 245 10.74 -8.26 23.29
CA GLN A 245 9.39 -8.83 23.22
C GLN A 245 8.29 -7.75 23.21
N ILE A 246 8.43 -6.71 24.05
CA ILE A 246 7.47 -5.60 24.11
C ILE A 246 7.46 -4.79 22.79
N ILE A 247 8.63 -4.52 22.20
CA ILE A 247 8.72 -3.80 20.93
C ILE A 247 8.03 -4.63 19.83
N GLY A 248 8.30 -5.94 19.77
CA GLY A 248 7.63 -6.85 18.86
C GLY A 248 6.10 -6.90 19.06
N ALA A 249 5.61 -6.88 20.30
CA ALA A 249 4.18 -6.87 20.60
C ALA A 249 3.50 -5.56 20.16
N LEU A 250 4.08 -4.41 20.53
CA LEU A 250 3.58 -3.09 20.13
C LEU A 250 3.59 -2.93 18.61
N TYR A 251 4.66 -3.39 17.95
CA TYR A 251 4.77 -3.39 16.49
C TYR A 251 3.70 -4.27 15.85
N GLY A 252 3.48 -5.48 16.39
CA GLY A 252 2.43 -6.39 15.92
C GLY A 252 1.04 -5.77 16.03
N ILE A 253 0.71 -5.11 17.14
CA ILE A 253 -0.57 -4.42 17.32
C ILE A 253 -0.72 -3.28 16.29
N ALA A 254 0.31 -2.44 16.15
CA ALA A 254 0.30 -1.35 15.17
C ALA A 254 0.16 -1.86 13.73
N LEU A 255 0.85 -2.96 13.40
CA LEU A 255 0.79 -3.60 12.09
C LEU A 255 -0.60 -4.17 11.79
N TRP A 256 -1.24 -4.84 12.76
CA TRP A 256 -2.61 -5.33 12.61
C TRP A 256 -3.57 -4.18 12.34
N PHE A 257 -3.47 -3.09 13.11
CA PHE A 257 -4.28 -1.90 12.91
C PHE A 257 -4.07 -1.27 11.53
N ALA A 258 -2.84 -1.26 11.02
CA ALA A 258 -2.54 -0.80 9.67
C ALA A 258 -3.18 -1.69 8.58
N MET A 259 -3.15 -3.01 8.77
CA MET A 259 -3.85 -3.97 7.90
C MET A 259 -5.36 -3.71 7.94
N TYR A 260 -5.89 -3.54 9.14
CA TYR A 260 -7.31 -3.34 9.39
C TYR A 260 -7.86 -2.06 8.75
N THR A 261 -7.21 -0.91 8.93
CA THR A 261 -7.67 0.35 8.31
C THR A 261 -7.56 0.33 6.80
N THR A 262 -6.51 -0.31 6.26
CA THR A 262 -6.37 -0.50 4.80
C THR A 262 -7.45 -1.43 4.26
N ALA A 263 -7.81 -2.49 4.99
CA ALA A 263 -8.92 -3.38 4.64
C ALA A 263 -10.26 -2.61 4.64
N LEU A 264 -10.52 -1.76 5.63
CA LEU A 264 -11.69 -0.90 5.68
C LEU A 264 -11.75 0.06 4.48
N GLY A 265 -10.64 0.69 4.12
CA GLY A 265 -10.55 1.61 2.98
C GLY A 265 -10.87 0.92 1.65
N ASN A 266 -10.21 -0.21 1.38
CA ASN A 266 -10.45 -0.99 0.16
C ASN A 266 -11.86 -1.58 0.12
N GLY A 267 -12.34 -2.09 1.26
CA GLY A 267 -13.69 -2.63 1.39
C GLY A 267 -14.78 -1.56 1.21
N LEU A 268 -14.58 -0.36 1.74
CA LEU A 268 -15.52 0.76 1.57
C LEU A 268 -15.58 1.17 0.10
N ALA A 269 -14.43 1.35 -0.55
CA ALA A 269 -14.34 1.75 -1.95
C ALA A 269 -15.03 0.71 -2.87
N LEU A 270 -14.80 -0.58 -2.63
CA LEU A 270 -15.43 -1.65 -3.41
C LEU A 270 -16.94 -1.75 -3.14
N ALA A 271 -17.37 -1.67 -1.87
CA ALA A 271 -18.79 -1.76 -1.52
C ALA A 271 -19.60 -0.59 -2.11
N THR A 272 -19.05 0.62 -2.07
CA THR A 272 -19.63 1.80 -2.74
C THR A 272 -19.73 1.56 -4.25
N ARG A 273 -18.67 1.04 -4.87
CA ARG A 273 -18.67 0.79 -6.31
C ARG A 273 -19.70 -0.25 -6.74
N ILE A 274 -19.80 -1.36 -6.00
CA ILE A 274 -20.82 -2.39 -6.23
C ILE A 274 -22.22 -1.79 -6.07
N LYS A 275 -22.43 -0.97 -5.02
CA LYS A 275 -23.71 -0.32 -4.79
C LYS A 275 -24.10 0.64 -5.92
N ASP A 276 -23.16 1.41 -6.43
CA ASP A 276 -23.43 2.44 -7.46
C ASP A 276 -23.63 1.82 -8.86
N GLN A 277 -23.06 0.65 -9.11
CA GLN A 277 -23.15 -0.05 -10.40
C GLN A 277 -24.25 -1.14 -10.45
N THR A 278 -24.88 -1.47 -9.33
CA THR A 278 -25.86 -2.56 -9.25
C THR A 278 -27.12 -2.12 -8.52
N THR A 279 -28.15 -2.98 -8.49
CA THR A 279 -29.38 -2.76 -7.72
C THR A 279 -29.25 -3.20 -6.25
N LEU A 280 -28.05 -3.62 -5.82
CA LEU A 280 -27.84 -4.16 -4.49
C LEU A 280 -27.98 -3.08 -3.40
N SER A 281 -28.56 -3.48 -2.26
CA SER A 281 -28.56 -2.64 -1.07
C SER A 281 -27.13 -2.44 -0.54
N TRP A 282 -26.92 -1.42 0.30
CA TRP A 282 -25.62 -1.22 0.96
C TRP A 282 -25.14 -2.47 1.71
N ARG A 283 -26.05 -3.09 2.48
CA ARG A 283 -25.74 -4.32 3.24
C ARG A 283 -25.36 -5.47 2.33
N ALA A 284 -26.06 -5.65 1.20
CA ALA A 284 -25.72 -6.69 0.23
C ALA A 284 -24.35 -6.43 -0.43
N SER A 285 -24.06 -5.18 -0.80
CA SER A 285 -22.78 -4.78 -1.40
C SER A 285 -21.60 -4.99 -0.46
N VAL A 286 -21.78 -4.66 0.83
CA VAL A 286 -20.81 -4.94 1.89
C VAL A 286 -20.60 -6.45 2.09
N ASN A 287 -21.69 -7.24 2.12
CA ASN A 287 -21.57 -8.70 2.24
C ASN A 287 -20.79 -9.29 1.06
N VAL A 288 -21.10 -8.91 -0.18
CA VAL A 288 -20.37 -9.36 -1.39
C VAL A 288 -18.89 -8.98 -1.29
N THR A 289 -18.59 -7.74 -0.92
CA THR A 289 -17.22 -7.25 -0.72
C THR A 289 -16.44 -8.11 0.28
N CYS A 290 -17.01 -8.36 1.46
CA CYS A 290 -16.35 -9.17 2.48
C CYS A 290 -16.19 -10.63 2.07
N ILE A 291 -17.17 -11.21 1.37
CA ILE A 291 -17.10 -12.59 0.85
C ILE A 291 -15.97 -12.71 -0.17
N LEU A 292 -15.88 -11.79 -1.14
CA LEU A 292 -14.80 -11.78 -2.13
C LEU A 292 -13.44 -11.64 -1.45
N GLY A 293 -13.29 -10.65 -0.56
CA GLY A 293 -12.05 -10.47 0.20
C GLY A 293 -11.64 -11.72 0.99
N LEU A 294 -12.61 -12.40 1.61
CA LEU A 294 -12.37 -13.63 2.35
C LEU A 294 -11.91 -14.77 1.45
N ILE A 295 -12.61 -15.03 0.35
CA ILE A 295 -12.28 -16.11 -0.61
C ILE A 295 -10.85 -15.94 -1.12
N PHE A 296 -10.50 -14.74 -1.60
CA PHE A 296 -9.17 -14.50 -2.16
C PHE A 296 -8.08 -14.42 -1.08
N SER A 297 -8.41 -14.16 0.19
CA SER A 297 -7.41 -14.20 1.29
C SER A 297 -6.82 -15.58 1.57
N PHE A 298 -7.44 -16.66 1.06
CA PHE A 298 -6.91 -18.02 1.20
C PHE A 298 -5.70 -18.30 0.30
N PHE A 299 -5.43 -17.46 -0.71
CA PHE A 299 -4.19 -17.55 -1.49
C PHE A 299 -2.93 -17.23 -0.67
N GLY A 300 -3.08 -16.62 0.51
CA GLY A 300 -1.98 -16.31 1.44
C GLY A 300 -1.35 -14.95 1.18
N PHE A 301 -0.72 -14.40 2.22
CA PHE A 301 -0.20 -13.03 2.21
C PHE A 301 0.92 -12.84 1.17
N VAL A 302 1.96 -13.68 1.23
CA VAL A 302 3.11 -13.60 0.34
C VAL A 302 2.76 -13.88 -1.13
N PRO A 303 2.00 -14.95 -1.48
CA PRO A 303 1.64 -15.21 -2.88
C PRO A 303 0.79 -14.10 -3.51
N LEU A 304 -0.13 -13.51 -2.74
CA LEU A 304 -0.94 -12.38 -3.21
C LEU A 304 -0.07 -11.15 -3.49
N ILE A 305 0.85 -10.78 -2.59
CA ILE A 305 1.80 -9.67 -2.82
C ILE A 305 2.65 -9.93 -4.07
N ARG A 306 3.23 -11.14 -4.17
CA ARG A 306 4.12 -11.54 -5.27
C ARG A 306 3.45 -11.49 -6.64
N THR A 307 2.14 -11.72 -6.70
CA THR A 307 1.41 -11.81 -7.96
C THR A 307 0.65 -10.52 -8.27
N ALA A 308 -0.12 -10.03 -7.31
CA ALA A 308 -1.04 -8.92 -7.52
C ALA A 308 -0.27 -7.59 -7.69
N TYR A 309 0.70 -7.29 -6.82
CA TYR A 309 1.37 -5.99 -6.88
C TYR A 309 2.18 -5.75 -8.17
N PRO A 310 2.92 -6.72 -8.72
CA PRO A 310 3.53 -6.55 -10.04
C PRO A 310 2.51 -6.31 -11.16
N LEU A 311 1.37 -7.03 -11.16
CA LEU A 311 0.29 -6.81 -12.13
C LEU A 311 -0.27 -5.39 -12.05
N PHE A 312 -0.49 -4.91 -10.83
CA PHE A 312 -0.92 -3.53 -10.61
C PHE A 312 0.18 -2.50 -10.88
N GLY A 313 1.44 -2.89 -10.84
CA GLY A 313 2.57 -2.09 -11.30
C GLY A 313 2.42 -1.73 -12.77
N PHE A 314 2.07 -2.68 -13.63
CA PHE A 314 1.81 -2.42 -15.05
C PHE A 314 0.61 -1.47 -15.25
N PHE A 315 -0.46 -1.65 -14.47
CA PHE A 315 -1.58 -0.71 -14.47
C PHE A 315 -1.14 0.71 -14.06
N GLY A 316 -0.33 0.83 -13.00
CA GLY A 316 0.24 2.10 -12.57
C GLY A 316 1.10 2.77 -13.64
N ILE A 317 1.93 2.01 -14.36
CA ILE A 317 2.73 2.50 -15.50
C ILE A 317 1.81 3.06 -16.58
N TYR A 318 0.75 2.34 -16.93
CA TYR A 318 -0.23 2.79 -17.92
C TYR A 318 -0.89 4.11 -17.50
N ILE A 319 -1.33 4.23 -16.24
CA ILE A 319 -1.93 5.45 -15.71
C ILE A 319 -0.94 6.63 -15.78
N LEU A 320 0.29 6.44 -15.31
CA LEU A 320 1.33 7.47 -15.35
C LEU A 320 1.63 7.92 -16.78
N SER A 321 1.74 6.96 -17.71
CA SER A 321 1.99 7.25 -19.13
C SER A 321 0.88 8.10 -19.73
N LYS A 322 -0.39 7.80 -19.40
CA LYS A 322 -1.55 8.59 -19.83
C LYS A 322 -1.55 10.01 -19.25
N ILE A 323 -1.27 10.15 -17.96
CA ILE A 323 -1.15 11.47 -17.31
C ILE A 323 -0.09 12.32 -18.02
N TRP A 324 1.06 11.72 -18.35
CA TRP A 324 2.14 12.44 -19.02
C TRP A 324 1.77 12.80 -20.46
N MET A 325 1.14 11.91 -21.22
CA MET A 325 0.70 12.21 -22.58
C MET A 325 -0.30 13.38 -22.63
N GLU A 326 -1.30 13.41 -21.75
CA GLU A 326 -2.27 14.52 -21.69
C GLU A 326 -1.66 15.86 -21.25
N ARG A 327 -0.52 15.83 -20.55
CA ARG A 327 0.17 17.06 -20.12
C ARG A 327 0.96 17.72 -21.25
N PHE A 328 1.30 16.98 -22.29
CA PHE A 328 2.07 17.46 -23.45
C PHE A 328 1.21 17.64 -24.72
N SER A 329 -0.09 17.40 -24.64
CA SER A 329 -1.09 17.67 -25.69
C SER A 329 -1.83 18.97 -25.42
#